data_AF-F5T9P2-F1
#
_entry.id   AF-F5T9P2-F1
#
_cell.length_a   1.000
_cell.length_b   1.000
_cell.length_c   1.000
_cell.angle_alpha   90.00
_cell.angle_beta   90.00
_cell.angle_gamma   90.00
#
_symmetry.space_group_name_H-M   'P 1'
#
loop_
_entity.id
_entity.type
_entity.pdbx_description
1 polymer ?
#
loop_
_entity_poly.entity_id
_entity_poly.type
_entity_poly.pdbx_seq_one_letter_code
_entity_poly.pdbx_strand_id
1 'polypeptide(L)'
;MEENDGEKQSGRKGVEMLDSNQILDIMNQTFMLALRIALPFLLISMILGIVVAIFQAATSINEQTLSFVPKLIAIVILLSVLGSTLLKTMQDFFVMILGLVAGG
;
A
#
# COMPACT_ATOMS: atom_id res chain seq x y z
N MET A 1 56.96 -31.64 4.21
CA MET A 1 56.63 -31.26 2.83
C MET A 1 55.74 -32.38 2.35
N GLU A 2 54.42 -32.33 2.46
CA GLU A 2 53.51 -31.25 2.13
C GLU A 2 52.45 -31.01 3.22
N GLU A 3 52.07 -29.75 3.31
CA GLU A 3 51.23 -29.11 4.31
C GLU A 3 49.76 -29.36 3.94
N ASN A 4 49.04 -30.05 4.83
CA ASN A 4 47.61 -30.33 4.68
C ASN A 4 46.81 -29.07 4.99
N ASP A 5 46.73 -28.16 4.03
CA ASP A 5 45.96 -26.91 4.09
C ASP A 5 44.48 -27.17 3.74
N GLY A 6 43.84 -28.00 4.57
CA GLY A 6 42.43 -28.40 4.44
C GLY A 6 41.43 -27.58 5.25
N GLU A 7 41.80 -26.43 5.85
CA GLU A 7 40.94 -25.73 6.82
C GLU A 7 40.76 -24.22 6.58
N LYS A 8 40.40 -23.80 5.36
CA LYS A 8 39.83 -22.45 5.15
C LYS A 8 38.60 -22.43 4.25
N GLN A 9 37.61 -23.25 4.57
CA GLN A 9 36.21 -23.04 4.15
C GLN A 9 35.28 -22.68 5.32
N SER A 10 35.83 -22.09 6.38
CA SER A 10 35.03 -21.59 7.49
C SER A 10 34.65 -20.12 7.26
N GLY A 11 33.41 -19.92 6.81
CA GLY A 11 32.55 -18.96 7.50
C GLY A 11 32.68 -17.48 7.14
N ARG A 12 32.92 -17.12 5.88
CA ARG A 12 32.31 -15.87 5.39
C ARG A 12 30.86 -16.21 5.09
N LYS A 13 30.01 -16.14 6.12
CA LYS A 13 28.57 -16.00 5.95
C LYS A 13 28.38 -14.94 4.87
N GLY A 14 28.03 -15.38 3.66
CA GLY A 14 27.42 -14.48 2.71
C GLY A 14 26.28 -13.85 3.48
N VAL A 15 26.30 -12.53 3.57
CA VAL A 15 25.14 -11.72 3.97
C VAL A 15 23.93 -12.45 3.41
N GLU A 16 23.00 -12.90 4.25
CA GLU A 16 21.78 -13.60 3.79
C GLU A 16 21.12 -12.65 2.76
N MET A 17 21.39 -12.92 1.48
CA MET A 17 20.84 -12.12 0.41
C MET A 17 19.38 -12.48 0.40
N LEU A 18 18.50 -11.50 0.57
CA LEU A 18 17.05 -11.69 0.48
C LEU A 18 16.75 -12.62 -0.69
N ASP A 19 16.28 -13.83 -0.36
CA ASP A 19 16.05 -14.85 -1.36
C ASP A 19 15.01 -14.33 -2.35
N SER A 20 15.09 -14.77 -3.61
CA SER A 20 14.12 -14.33 -4.63
C SER A 20 12.68 -14.59 -4.21
N ASN A 21 12.43 -15.63 -3.41
CA ASN A 21 11.11 -15.91 -2.84
C ASN A 21 10.68 -14.86 -1.81
N GLN A 22 11.56 -14.42 -0.92
CA GLN A 22 11.25 -13.38 0.07
C GLN A 22 10.92 -12.04 -0.59
N ILE A 23 11.66 -11.70 -1.65
CA ILE A 23 11.38 -10.49 -2.44
C ILE A 23 9.97 -10.56 -3.05
N LEU A 24 9.62 -11.69 -3.67
CA LEU A 24 8.29 -11.91 -4.25
C LEU A 24 7.18 -11.83 -3.21
N ASP A 25 7.40 -12.37 -2.01
CA ASP A 25 6.44 -12.30 -0.91
C ASP A 25 6.21 -10.86 -0.45
N ILE A 26 7.28 -10.07 -0.29
CA ILE A 26 7.19 -8.64 0.06
C ILE A 26 6.45 -7.88 -1.04
N MET A 27 6.72 -8.16 -2.31
CA MET A 27 6.01 -7.54 -3.44
C MET A 27 4.51 -7.84 -3.40
N ASN A 28 4.14 -9.11 -3.14
CA ASN A 28 2.74 -9.52 -3.04
C ASN A 28 2.04 -8.80 -1.90
N GLN A 29 2.64 -8.79 -0.71
CA GLN A 29 2.08 -8.09 0.46
C GLN A 29 1.91 -6.59 0.22
N THR A 30 2.88 -5.97 -0.45
CA THR A 30 2.81 -4.54 -0.84
C THR A 30 1.64 -4.29 -1.78
N PHE A 31 1.46 -5.16 -2.79
CA PHE A 31 0.37 -5.02 -3.75
C PHE A 31 -1.00 -5.22 -3.08
N MET A 32 -1.11 -6.23 -2.21
CA MET A 32 -2.32 -6.51 -1.47
C MET A 32 -2.71 -5.36 -0.54
N LEU A 33 -1.72 -4.73 0.10
CA LEU A 33 -1.89 -3.54 0.92
C LEU A 33 -2.37 -2.34 0.10
N ALA A 34 -1.71 -2.06 -1.03
CA ALA A 34 -2.09 -0.99 -1.93
C ALA A 34 -3.53 -1.16 -2.43
N LEU A 35 -3.90 -2.38 -2.84
CA LEU A 35 -5.27 -2.71 -3.23
C LEU A 35 -6.24 -2.48 -2.08
N ARG A 36 -5.96 -2.97 -0.88
CA ARG A 36 -6.85 -2.85 0.28
C ARG A 36 -7.09 -1.39 0.66
N ILE A 37 -6.07 -0.54 0.53
CA ILE A 37 -6.18 0.90 0.76
C ILE A 37 -6.97 1.55 -0.36
N ALA A 38 -6.67 1.26 -1.63
CA ALA A 38 -7.27 1.93 -2.78
C ALA A 38 -8.75 1.54 -3.02
N LEU A 39 -9.13 0.29 -2.75
CA LEU A 39 -10.47 -0.25 -3.02
C LEU A 39 -11.62 0.60 -2.45
N PRO A 40 -11.64 0.96 -1.16
CA PRO A 40 -12.73 1.77 -0.60
C PRO A 40 -12.80 3.17 -1.21
N PHE A 41 -11.66 3.81 -1.49
CA PHE A 41 -11.65 5.12 -2.15
C PHE A 41 -12.14 5.03 -3.59
N LEU A 42 -11.76 3.98 -4.32
CA LEU A 42 -12.18 3.74 -5.69
C LEU A 42 -13.70 3.58 -5.77
N LEU A 43 -14.28 2.71 -4.92
CA LEU A 43 -15.72 2.46 -4.92
C LEU A 43 -16.53 3.73 -4.62
N ILE A 44 -16.12 4.50 -3.61
CA ILE A 44 -16.81 5.73 -3.24
C ILE A 44 -16.65 6.80 -4.31
N SER A 45 -15.45 6.97 -4.85
CA SER A 45 -15.18 7.92 -5.94
C SER A 45 -16.01 7.60 -7.18
N MET A 46 -16.16 6.31 -7.51
CA MET A 46 -16.97 5.87 -8.64
C MET A 46 -18.45 6.19 -8.45
N ILE A 47 -19.03 5.82 -7.30
CA ILE A 47 -20.44 6.10 -6.99
C ILE A 47 -20.69 7.61 -7.03
N LEU A 48 -19.83 8.39 -6.37
CA LEU A 48 -20.00 9.84 -6.28
C LEU A 48 -19.79 10.53 -7.63
N GLY A 49 -18.85 10.05 -8.44
CA GLY A 49 -18.62 10.52 -9.80
C GLY A 49 -19.86 10.33 -10.67
N ILE A 50 -20.51 9.18 -10.59
CA ILE A 50 -21.76 8.90 -11.32
C ILE A 50 -22.88 9.82 -10.86
N VAL A 51 -23.10 9.94 -9.54
CA VAL A 51 -24.16 10.79 -8.97
C VAL A 51 -23.98 12.23 -9.44
N VAL A 52 -22.77 12.78 -9.29
CA VAL A 52 -22.45 14.16 -9.67
C VAL A 52 -22.53 14.36 -11.19
N ALA A 53 -22.19 13.36 -12.01
CA ALA A 53 -22.35 13.43 -13.47
C ALA A 53 -23.82 13.49 -13.89
N ILE A 54 -24.70 12.71 -13.24
CA ILE A 54 -26.14 12.73 -13.51
C ILE A 54 -26.74 14.08 -13.12
N PHE A 55 -26.39 14.63 -11.95
CA PHE A 55 -26.90 15.94 -11.53
C PHE A 55 -26.49 17.08 -12.47
N GLN A 56 -25.23 17.10 -12.91
CA GLN A 56 -24.75 18.05 -13.89
C GLN A 56 -25.50 17.93 -15.23
N ALA A 57 -25.73 16.69 -15.69
CA ALA A 57 -26.46 16.44 -16.93
C ALA A 57 -27.95 16.80 -16.83
N ALA A 58 -28.62 16.49 -15.72
CA ALA A 58 -30.05 16.72 -15.53
C ALA A 58 -30.42 18.22 -15.41
N THR A 59 -29.51 19.04 -14.90
CA THR A 59 -29.75 20.48 -14.69
C THR A 59 -29.07 21.38 -15.73
N SER A 60 -28.27 20.81 -16.63
CA SER A 60 -27.45 21.56 -17.61
C SER A 60 -26.49 22.58 -16.96
N ILE A 61 -26.16 22.41 -15.68
CA ILE A 61 -25.22 23.27 -14.94
C ILE A 61 -23.83 22.63 -15.02
N ASN A 62 -22.91 23.29 -15.74
CA ASN A 62 -21.50 22.90 -15.85
C ASN A 62 -20.60 23.84 -15.03
N GLU A 63 -20.98 24.12 -13.78
CA GLU A 63 -20.17 24.91 -12.87
C GLU A 63 -19.18 24.02 -12.12
N GLN A 64 -17.89 24.27 -12.35
CA GLN A 64 -16.77 23.46 -11.85
C GLN A 64 -16.81 23.30 -10.31
N THR A 65 -17.24 24.34 -9.59
CA THR A 65 -17.34 24.40 -8.12
C THR A 65 -18.36 23.40 -7.55
N LEU A 66 -19.47 23.18 -8.26
CA LEU A 66 -20.55 22.26 -7.83
C LEU A 66 -20.06 20.81 -7.83
N SER A 67 -19.11 20.47 -8.71
CA SER A 67 -18.52 19.14 -8.77
C SER A 67 -17.44 18.89 -7.70
N PHE A 68 -16.88 19.96 -7.13
CA PHE A 68 -15.76 19.90 -6.20
C PHE A 68 -16.20 19.68 -4.75
N VAL A 69 -17.20 20.45 -4.29
CA VAL A 69 -17.63 20.43 -2.88
C VAL A 69 -18.17 19.07 -2.43
N PRO A 70 -19.09 18.40 -3.15
CA PRO A 70 -19.59 17.09 -2.76
C PRO A 70 -18.49 16.03 -2.67
N LYS A 71 -17.49 16.11 -3.56
CA LYS A 71 -16.32 15.22 -3.57
C LYS A 71 -15.47 15.39 -2.31
N LEU A 72 -15.19 16.62 -1.90
CA LEU A 72 -14.45 16.87 -0.67
C LEU A 72 -15.16 16.33 0.56
N ILE A 73 -16.47 16.59 0.68
CA ILE A 73 -17.26 16.10 1.84
C ILE A 73 -17.19 14.58 1.91
N ALA A 74 -17.34 13.89 0.78
CA ALA A 74 -17.24 12.44 0.74
C ALA A 74 -15.86 11.91 1.16
N ILE A 75 -14.77 12.55 0.73
CA ILE A 75 -13.41 12.18 1.13
C ILE A 75 -13.21 12.39 2.64
N VAL A 76 -13.72 13.49 3.19
CA VAL A 76 -13.62 13.77 4.64
C VAL A 76 -14.39 12.74 5.46
N ILE A 77 -15.60 12.37 5.04
CA ILE A 77 -16.40 11.31 5.69
C ILE A 77 -15.66 9.98 5.60
N LEU A 78 -15.13 9.65 4.42
CA LEU A 78 -14.39 8.41 4.19
C LEU A 78 -13.17 8.30 5.10
N LEU A 79 -12.35 9.37 5.17
CA LEU A 79 -11.19 9.41 6.06
C LEU A 79 -11.59 9.42 7.54
N SER A 80 -12.72 10.01 7.90
CA SER A 80 -13.20 9.98 9.29
C SER A 80 -13.58 8.57 9.73
N VAL A 81 -14.16 7.77 8.83
CA VAL A 81 -14.59 6.39 9.14
C VAL A 81 -13.45 5.39 8.98
N LEU A 82 -12.69 5.46 7.89
CA LEU A 82 -11.64 4.49 7.55
C LEU A 82 -10.24 4.90 8.01
N GLY A 83 -10.04 6.16 8.43
CA GLY A 83 -8.71 6.70 8.73
C GLY A 83 -7.95 5.86 9.76
N SER A 84 -8.59 5.46 10.85
CA SER A 84 -7.96 4.61 11.87
C SER A 84 -7.52 3.25 11.31
N THR A 85 -8.38 2.61 10.52
CA THR A 85 -8.11 1.30 9.90
C THR A 85 -6.97 1.40 8.87
N LEU A 86 -6.96 2.45 8.05
CA LEU A 86 -5.91 2.68 7.05
C LEU A 86 -4.56 2.93 7.72
N LEU A 87 -4.53 3.78 8.76
CA LEU A 87 -3.32 4.03 9.54
C LEU A 87 -2.80 2.76 10.20
N LYS A 88 -3.68 1.96 10.81
CA LYS A 88 -3.30 0.67 11.40
C LYS A 88 -2.69 -0.26 10.37
N THR A 89 -3.32 -0.40 9.20
CA THR A 89 -2.84 -1.30 8.14
C THR A 89 -1.47 -0.85 7.61
N MET A 90 -1.23 0.46 7.49
CA MET A 90 0.08 1.01 7.11
C MET A 90 1.14 0.79 8.20
N GLN A 91 0.77 0.98 9.48
CA GLN A 91 1.65 0.74 10.61
C GLN A 91 2.07 -0.73 10.68
N ASP A 92 1.11 -1.66 10.54
CA ASP A 92 1.37 -3.10 10.57
C ASP A 92 2.37 -3.50 9.47
N PHE A 93 2.19 -2.96 8.26
CA PHE A 93 3.14 -3.18 7.16
C PHE A 93 4.52 -2.57 7.44
N PHE A 94 4.57 -1.35 7.98
CA PHE A 94 5.83 -0.69 8.31
C PHE A 94 6.62 -1.48 9.38
N VAL A 95 5.94 -1.95 10.42
CA VAL A 95 6.56 -2.79 11.47
C VAL A 95 7.05 -4.11 10.90
N MET A 96 6.30 -4.72 9.98
CA MET A 96 6.73 -5.94 9.28
C MET A 96 8.03 -5.72 8.49
N ILE A 97 8.13 -4.63 7.73
CA ILE A 97 9.36 -4.29 6.99
C ILE A 97 10.53 -4.02 7.95
N LEU A 98 10.31 -3.28 9.03
CA LEU A 98 11.36 -3.03 10.01
C LEU A 98 11.83 -4.32 10.70
N GLY A 99 10.91 -5.26 10.98
CA GLY A 99 11.26 -6.57 11.51
C GLY A 99 12.14 -7.37 10.55
N LEU A 100 11.86 -7.32 9.25
CA LEU A 100 12.71 -7.94 8.22
C LEU A 100 14.10 -7.30 8.15
N VAL A 101 14.19 -5.97 8.26
CA VAL A 101 15.48 -5.26 8.22
C VAL A 101 16.31 -5.50 9.48
N ALA A 102 15.68 -5.59 10.66
CA ALA A 102 16.37 -5.77 11.94
C ALA A 102 16.74 -7.23 12.25
N GLY A 103 16.06 -8.19 11.60
CA GLY A 103 16.31 -9.62 11.76
C GLY A 103 17.25 -10.24 10.72
N GLY A 104 17.69 -9.45 9.72
CA GLY A 104 18.70 -9.82 8.71
C GLY A 104 20.11 -9.34 9.05
#